data_AF-A0A3M8CR37-F1
#
_entry.id   AF-A0A3M8CR37-F1
#
_cell.length_a   1.000
_cell.length_b   1.000
_cell.length_c   1.000
_cell.angle_alpha   90.00
_cell.angle_beta   90.00
_cell.angle_gamma   90.00
#
_symmetry.space_group_name_H-M   'P 1'
#
loop_
_entity.id
_entity.type
_entity.pdbx_description
1 polymer ?
#
loop_
_entity_poly.entity_id
_entity_poly.type
_entity_poly.pdbx_seq_one_letter_code
_entity_poly.pdbx_strand_id
1 'polypeptide(L)' 'MHIHVVSFRYKMLSNRKRVIVLKRYSQQQVRRALLSAKASLEIEGLFLTPQEDRLLLDRAEGKIKYSEFLARAKEIAKNV' A
#
# COMPACT_ATOMS: atom_id res chain seq x y z
N MET A 1 0.68 -0.24 13.99
CA MET A 1 0.44 1.01 13.22
C MET A 1 -0.07 0.64 11.84
N HIS A 2 -1.36 0.87 11.54
CA HIS A 2 -1.94 0.58 10.22
C HIS A 2 -1.91 1.84 9.35
N ILE A 3 -1.08 1.88 8.31
CA ILE A 3 -1.01 3.01 7.37
C ILE A 3 -1.98 2.76 6.22
N HIS A 4 -3.13 3.43 6.24
CA HIS A 4 -4.12 3.39 5.17
C HIS A 4 -3.72 4.33 4.02
N VAL A 5 -3.15 3.79 2.92
CA VAL A 5 -2.84 4.59 1.72
C VAL A 5 -4.07 4.73 0.83
N VAL A 6 -5.11 5.44 1.24
CA VAL A 6 -6.34 5.53 0.43
C VAL A 6 -6.25 6.68 -0.58
N SER A 7 -6.34 6.35 -1.87
CA SER A 7 -6.63 7.31 -2.94
C SER A 7 -8.07 7.81 -2.75
N PHE A 8 -8.23 9.01 -2.18
CA PHE A 8 -9.53 9.67 -2.06
C PHE A 8 -9.59 10.91 -2.94
N ARG A 9 -10.56 10.89 -3.87
CA ARG A 9 -11.15 12.07 -4.52
C ARG A 9 -11.55 13.07 -3.43
N TYR A 10 -11.15 14.34 -3.61
CA TYR A 10 -11.40 15.43 -2.68
C TYR A 10 -12.90 15.53 -2.31
N LYS A 11 -13.22 15.31 -1.04
CA LYS A 11 -14.33 15.98 -0.36
C LYS A 11 -13.69 16.75 0.79
N MET A 12 -13.57 18.07 0.64
CA MET A 12 -13.17 18.95 1.75
C MET A 12 -14.23 18.82 2.84
N LEU A 13 -13.94 18.06 3.89
CA LEU A 13 -14.72 18.09 5.12
C LEU A 13 -14.12 19.18 5.99
N SER A 14 -14.68 20.38 5.90
CA SER A 14 -14.33 21.51 6.77
C SER A 14 -14.91 21.25 8.16
N ASN A 15 -14.12 20.62 9.03
CA ASN A 15 -14.38 20.70 10.47
C ASN A 15 -13.14 21.27 11.15
N ARG A 16 -13.28 22.51 11.64
CA ARG A 16 -12.25 23.30 12.32
C ARG A 16 -11.78 22.54 13.56
N LYS A 17 -10.64 21.81 13.48
CA LYS A 17 -9.66 21.67 14.59
C LYS A 17 -8.46 20.74 14.33
N ARG A 18 -8.42 19.92 13.28
CA ARG A 18 -7.18 19.22 12.87
C ARG A 18 -7.16 19.04 11.35
N VAL A 19 -6.41 19.87 10.64
CA VAL A 19 -6.12 19.63 9.23
C VAL A 19 -5.13 18.47 9.19
N ILE A 20 -5.63 17.25 9.01
CA ILE A 20 -4.77 16.12 8.64
C ILE A 20 -4.35 16.40 7.20
N VAL A 21 -3.20 17.06 7.03
CA VAL A 21 -2.56 17.18 5.72
C VAL A 21 -2.14 15.77 5.33
N LEU A 22 -3.00 15.10 4.55
CA LEU A 22 -2.65 13.84 3.92
C LEU A 22 -1.52 14.14 2.93
N LYS A 23 -0.27 13.92 3.38
CA LYS A 23 0.92 14.12 2.55
C LYS A 23 0.81 13.18 1.35
N ARG A 24 0.61 13.75 0.16
CA ARG A 24 0.60 13.00 -1.08
C ARG A 24 2.04 12.60 -1.41
N TYR A 25 2.29 11.30 -1.43
CA TYR A 25 3.58 10.78 -1.87
C TYR A 25 3.63 10.77 -3.40
N SER A 26 4.78 11.16 -3.96
CA SER A 26 5.02 10.98 -5.40
C SER A 26 5.17 9.49 -5.72
N GLN A 27 4.93 9.11 -6.98
CA GLN A 27 5.15 7.73 -7.43
C GLN A 27 6.58 7.24 -7.15
N GLN A 28 7.57 8.13 -7.26
CA GLN A 28 8.95 7.83 -6.92
C GLN A 28 9.15 7.52 -5.43
N GLN A 29 8.49 8.28 -4.54
CA GLN A 29 8.54 8.04 -3.10
C GLN A 29 7.89 6.72 -2.72
N VAL A 30 6.76 6.40 -3.35
CA VAL A 30 6.05 5.12 -3.15
C VAL A 30 6.93 3.94 -3.58
N ARG A 31 7.56 4.02 -4.75
CA ARG A 31 8.50 2.98 -5.23
C ARG A 31 9.68 2.79 -4.30
N ARG A 32 10.29 3.89 -3.81
CA ARG A 32 11.39 3.82 -2.83
C ARG A 32 10.95 3.16 -1.52
N ALA A 33 9.75 3.47 -1.04
CA ALA A 33 9.22 2.86 0.17
C ALA A 33 8.99 1.35 -0.01
N LEU A 34 8.46 0.92 -1.17
CA LEU A 34 8.30 -0.51 -1.48
C LEU A 34 9.63 -1.25 -1.55
N LEU A 35 10.64 -0.68 -2.23
CA LEU A 35 11.98 -1.26 -2.29
C LEU A 35 12.60 -1.42 -0.90
N SER A 36 12.46 -0.40 -0.05
CA SER A 36 12.96 -0.46 1.33
C SER A 36 12.23 -1.53 2.16
N ALA A 37 10.91 -1.65 2.01
CA ALA A 37 10.14 -2.68 2.70
C ALA A 37 10.55 -4.09 2.24
N LYS A 38 10.74 -4.28 0.93
CA LYS A 38 11.21 -5.54 0.37
C LYS A 38 12.60 -5.92 0.88
N ALA A 39 13.55 -4.98 0.86
CA ALA A 39 14.89 -5.21 1.42
C ALA A 39 14.84 -5.57 2.91
N SER A 40 13.92 -4.98 3.68
CA SER A 40 13.74 -5.31 5.10
C SER A 40 13.25 -6.75 5.30
N LEU A 41 12.34 -7.22 4.44
CA LEU A 41 11.88 -8.61 4.44
C LEU A 41 13.00 -9.58 4.05
N GLU A 42 13.77 -9.24 3.03
CA GLU A 42 14.88 -10.08 2.54
C GLU A 42 15.98 -10.26 3.60
N ILE A 43 16.25 -9.23 4.42
CA ILE A 43 17.16 -9.33 5.57
C ILE A 43 16.70 -10.39 6.58
N GLU A 44 15.38 -10.52 6.77
CA GLU A 44 14.78 -11.53 7.66
C GLU A 44 14.61 -12.90 6.97
N GLY A 45 15.10 -13.05 5.73
CA GLY A 45 14.94 -14.29 4.94
C GLY A 45 13.54 -14.49 4.39
N LEU A 46 12.69 -13.46 4.39
CA LEU A 46 11.35 -13.47 3.84
C LEU A 46 11.36 -12.97 2.40
N PHE A 47 10.96 -13.83 1.47
CA PHE A 47 10.90 -13.52 0.05
C PHE A 47 9.44 -13.44 -0.41
N LEU A 48 9.12 -12.37 -1.13
CA LEU A 48 7.83 -12.24 -1.79
C LEU A 48 7.82 -13.05 -3.07
N THR A 49 6.74 -13.80 -3.29
CA THR A 49 6.47 -14.42 -4.58
C THR A 49 6.20 -13.36 -5.66
N PRO A 50 6.37 -13.68 -6.96
CA PRO A 50 6.04 -12.76 -8.04
C PRO A 50 4.59 -12.26 -8.01
N GLN A 51 3.67 -13.08 -7.49
CA GLN A 51 2.25 -12.72 -7.36
C GLN A 51 2.02 -11.68 -6.25
N GLU A 52 2.67 -11.85 -5.10
CA GLU A 52 2.59 -10.91 -3.97
C GLU A 52 3.23 -9.56 -4.30
N ASP A 53 4.40 -9.58 -4.96
CA ASP A 53 5.10 -8.36 -5.40
C ASP A 53 4.22 -7.54 -6.36
N ARG A 54 3.58 -8.21 -7.33
CA ARG A 54 2.63 -7.57 -8.25
C ARG A 54 1.41 -7.00 -7.54
N LEU A 55 0.86 -7.72 -6.56
CA LEU A 55 -0.28 -7.25 -5.76
C LEU A 55 0.07 -5.98 -4.96
N LEU A 56 1.26 -5.92 -4.38
CA LEU A 56 1.77 -4.74 -3.68
C LEU A 56 1.95 -3.54 -4.63
N LEU A 57 2.52 -3.77 -5.82
CA LEU A 57 2.68 -2.74 -6.84
C LEU A 57 1.35 -2.17 -7.31
N ASP A 58 0.38 -3.03 -7.64
CA ASP A 58 -0.95 -2.59 -8.09
C ASP A 58 -1.66 -1.75 -7.03
N ARG A 59 -1.48 -2.11 -5.74
CA ARG A 59 -2.04 -1.34 -4.63
C ARG A 59 -1.35 0.01 -4.43
N ALA A 60 -0.03 0.04 -4.58
CA ALA A 60 0.79 1.21 -4.40
C ALA A 60 0.61 2.25 -5.53
N GLU A 61 0.44 1.77 -6.77
CA GLU A 61 0.10 2.61 -7.92
C GLU A 61 -1.38 3.05 -7.92
N GLY A 62 -2.19 2.51 -7.01
CA GLY A 62 -3.60 2.88 -6.85
C GLY A 62 -4.54 2.26 -7.88
N LYS A 63 -4.09 1.21 -8.58
CA LYS A 63 -4.90 0.44 -9.55
C LYS A 63 -6.02 -0.35 -8.88
N ILE A 64 -5.80 -0.82 -7.66
CA ILE A 64 -6.77 -1.57 -6.87
C ILE A 64 -7.10 -0.88 -5.54
N LYS A 65 -8.32 -1.07 -5.05
CA LYS A 65 -8.76 -0.57 -3.74
C LYS A 65 -8.18 -1.42 -2.62
N TYR A 66 -8.15 -0.87 -1.41
CA TYR A 66 -7.67 -1.61 -0.23
C TYR A 66 -8.49 -2.87 0.08
N SER A 67 -9.82 -2.83 -0.10
CA SER A 67 -10.68 -3.99 0.09
C SER A 67 -10.35 -5.12 -0.90
N GLU A 68 -10.08 -4.76 -2.16
CA GLU A 68 -9.69 -5.69 -3.21
C GLU A 68 -8.29 -6.27 -2.97
N PHE A 69 -7.35 -5.43 -2.54
CA PHE A 69 -6.02 -5.87 -2.11
C PHE A 69 -6.13 -6.92 -0.99
N LEU A 70 -6.94 -6.69 0.04
CA LEU A 70 -7.13 -7.63 1.13
C LEU A 70 -7.79 -8.93 0.69
N ALA A 71 -8.77 -8.87 -0.23
CA ALA A 71 -9.41 -10.06 -0.78
C ALA A 71 -8.38 -10.93 -1.50
N ARG A 72 -7.63 -10.34 -2.45
CA ARG A 72 -6.60 -11.06 -3.22
C ARG A 72 -5.46 -11.58 -2.34
N ALA A 73 -5.01 -10.79 -1.35
CA ALA A 73 -3.99 -11.24 -0.40
C ALA A 73 -4.44 -12.47 0.39
N LYS A 74 -5.71 -12.51 0.83
CA LYS A 74 -6.29 -13.68 1.51
C LYS A 74 -6.42 -14.88 0.58
N GLU A 75 -6.72 -14.66 -0.70
CA GLU A 75 -6.77 -15.74 -1.69
C GLU A 75 -5.39 -16.33 -1.95
N ILE A 76 -4.36 -15.49 -2.11
CA ILE A 76 -2.97 -15.95 -2.24
C ILE A 76 -2.60 -16.77 -1.00
N ALA A 77 -2.83 -16.24 0.20
CA ALA A 77 -2.50 -16.90 1.47
C ALA A 77 -3.18 -18.27 1.67
N LYS A 78 -4.30 -18.55 1.00
CA LYS A 78 -4.98 -19.86 1.04
C LYS A 78 -4.37 -20.88 0.06
N ASN A 79 -3.65 -20.41 -0.94
CA ASN A 79 -3.08 -21.21 -2.03
C ASN A 79 -1.55 -21.36 -1.91
N VAL A 80 -0.96 -20.97 -0.78
CA VAL A 80 0.46 -21.15 -0.46
C VAL A 80 0.70 -22.52 0.16
#